data_AF-A0A7C7ZBX5-F1
#
_entry.id   AF-A0A7C7ZBX5-F1
#
_cell.length_a   1.000
_cell.length_b   1.000
_cell.length_c   1.000
_cell.angle_alpha   90.00
_cell.angle_beta   90.00
_cell.angle_gamma   90.00
#
_symmetry.space_group_name_H-M   'P 1'
#
loop_
_entity.id
_entity.type
_entity.pdbx_description
1 polymer ?
#
loop_
_entity_poly.entity_id
_entity_poly.type
_entity_poly.pdbx_seq_one_letter_code
_entity_poly.pdbx_strand_id
1 'polypeptide(L)'
;MDKGHQQDVCHLLHISLEGLSGGTTTSDELSRIWSLELQWFTPEDADEIVAVLVKRGWLTESESKLSPSSNLVLSRPPLGWRPTPRRLLELPQFQQMPPTQPASVPEVAKAVAESKPMPKVSDPTPSALPPDRAEGSIPQLIGMIADKSALENKEVMRRAQRKRRALGPVTLWMALALVAKEQGLDMHDVTTAIEA
;
A
#
# COMPACT_ATOMS: atom_id res chain seq x y z
N MET A 1 6.79 18.57 20.78
CA MET A 1 6.62 17.37 19.94
C MET A 1 6.07 17.83 18.61
N ASP A 2 6.94 17.97 17.61
CA ASP A 2 6.53 18.38 16.26
C ASP A 2 5.79 17.19 15.62
N LYS A 3 4.46 17.22 15.65
CA LYS A 3 3.60 16.10 15.24
C LYS A 3 3.89 15.62 13.81
N GLY A 4 4.43 16.49 12.95
CA GLY A 4 4.76 16.15 11.57
C GLY A 4 5.90 15.12 11.48
N HIS A 5 6.96 15.25 12.29
CA HIS A 5 8.10 14.33 12.24
C HIS A 5 7.71 12.91 12.66
N GLN A 6 6.89 12.79 13.70
CA GLN A 6 6.36 11.49 14.14
C GLN A 6 5.51 10.84 13.06
N GLN A 7 4.64 11.62 12.42
CA GLN A 7 3.76 11.12 11.38
C GLN A 7 4.56 10.66 10.14
N ASP A 8 5.62 11.39 9.77
CA ASP A 8 6.49 11.00 8.65
C ASP A 8 7.18 9.64 8.91
N VAL A 9 7.65 9.39 10.14
CA VAL A 9 8.22 8.09 10.53
C VAL A 9 7.16 6.99 10.55
N CYS A 10 5.97 7.27 11.09
CA CYS A 10 4.86 6.31 11.08
C CYS A 10 4.48 5.87 9.66
N HIS A 11 4.39 6.82 8.73
CA HIS A 11 4.10 6.54 7.32
C HIS A 11 5.21 5.73 6.67
N LEU A 12 6.47 6.15 6.86
CA LEU A 12 7.64 5.46 6.31
C LEU A 12 7.67 3.99 6.76
N LEU A 13 7.51 3.76 8.07
CA LEU A 13 7.52 2.42 8.66
C LEU A 13 6.28 1.60 8.26
N HIS A 14 5.12 2.23 8.14
CA HIS A 14 3.92 1.54 7.64
C HIS A 14 4.17 0.98 6.24
N ILE A 15 4.68 1.80 5.31
CA ILE A 15 4.93 1.39 3.93
C ILE A 15 5.99 0.29 3.86
N SER A 16 7.07 0.39 4.65
CA SER A 16 8.13 -0.62 4.64
C SER A 16 7.71 -1.95 5.27
N LEU A 17 6.77 -1.94 6.22
CA LEU A 17 6.37 -3.12 6.98
C LEU A 17 5.07 -3.77 6.46
N GLU A 18 4.25 -3.08 5.66
CA GLU A 18 2.96 -3.58 5.13
C GLU A 18 3.12 -4.87 4.29
N GLY A 19 4.31 -5.12 3.73
CA GLY A 19 4.63 -6.31 2.93
C GLY A 19 5.44 -7.40 3.64
N LEU A 20 5.90 -7.17 4.88
CA LEU A 20 6.83 -8.07 5.56
C LEU A 20 6.09 -8.99 6.55
N SER A 21 6.27 -10.30 6.37
CA SER A 21 5.68 -11.32 7.24
C SER A 21 6.17 -11.15 8.68
N GLY A 22 5.29 -10.66 9.55
CA GLY A 22 5.57 -10.48 10.98
C GLY A 22 6.06 -9.08 11.40
N GLY A 23 6.02 -8.07 10.51
CA GLY A 23 6.27 -6.67 10.87
C GLY A 23 7.67 -6.40 11.45
N THR A 24 8.62 -7.27 11.17
CA THR A 24 10.02 -7.18 11.59
C THR A 24 10.93 -7.31 10.38
N THR A 25 12.07 -6.62 10.41
CA THR A 25 12.96 -6.50 9.25
C THR A 25 14.40 -6.30 9.70
N THR A 26 15.39 -6.46 8.83
CA THR A 26 16.79 -6.14 9.15
C THR A 26 17.11 -4.70 8.73
N SER A 27 18.22 -4.14 9.24
CA SER A 27 18.72 -2.83 8.80
C SER A 27 18.96 -2.82 7.29
N ASP A 28 19.64 -3.86 6.78
CA ASP A 28 19.94 -4.02 5.35
C ASP A 28 18.67 -4.10 4.50
N GLU A 29 17.63 -4.75 4.99
CA GLU A 29 16.37 -4.89 4.25
C GLU A 29 15.62 -3.55 4.19
N LEU A 30 15.61 -2.75 5.25
CA LEU A 30 15.07 -1.38 5.20
C LEU A 30 15.85 -0.50 4.23
N SER A 31 17.18 -0.58 4.27
CA SER A 31 18.05 0.17 3.37
C SER A 31 17.80 -0.22 1.91
N ARG A 32 17.68 -1.52 1.62
CA ARG A 32 17.33 -2.07 0.31
C ARG A 32 15.97 -1.60 -0.17
N ILE A 33 14.93 -1.68 0.67
CA ILE A 33 13.57 -1.23 0.33
C ILE A 33 13.59 0.27 0.00
N TRP A 34 14.22 1.10 0.83
CA TRP A 34 14.16 2.54 0.63
C TRP A 34 15.04 3.06 -0.52
N SER A 35 16.18 2.41 -0.79
CA SER A 35 17.11 2.83 -1.83
C SER A 35 16.82 2.21 -3.20
N LEU A 36 16.47 0.92 -3.26
CA LEU A 36 16.29 0.19 -4.52
C LEU A 36 14.83 0.06 -4.94
N GLU A 37 13.95 -0.34 -4.01
CA GLU A 37 12.54 -0.62 -4.34
C GLU A 37 11.72 0.67 -4.45
N LEU A 38 11.81 1.52 -3.44
CA LEU A 38 11.06 2.78 -3.37
C LEU A 38 11.82 3.95 -4.02
N GLN A 39 13.15 3.83 -4.12
CA GLN A 39 14.04 4.86 -4.69
C GLN A 39 13.84 6.24 -4.05
N TRP A 40 13.65 6.26 -2.73
CA TRP A 40 13.44 7.50 -1.97
C TRP A 40 14.74 8.11 -1.46
N PHE A 41 15.75 7.28 -1.23
CA PHE A 41 17.05 7.68 -0.71
C PHE A 41 18.17 7.02 -1.52
N THR A 42 19.40 7.52 -1.42
CA THR A 42 20.57 6.75 -1.85
C THR A 42 20.84 5.62 -0.84
N PRO A 43 21.63 4.59 -1.18
CA PRO A 43 22.01 3.55 -0.22
C PRO A 43 22.66 4.12 1.05
N GLU A 44 23.52 5.14 0.89
CA GLU A 44 24.20 5.80 2.01
C GLU A 44 23.21 6.58 2.90
N ASP A 45 22.30 7.34 2.29
CA ASP A 45 21.25 8.07 3.00
C ASP A 45 20.29 7.11 3.73
N ALA A 46 19.97 5.97 3.12
CA ALA A 46 19.07 4.99 3.70
C ALA A 46 19.68 4.35 4.96
N ASP A 47 20.95 3.94 4.89
CA ASP A 47 21.70 3.43 6.05
C ASP A 47 21.78 4.47 7.18
N GLU A 48 22.04 5.73 6.83
CA GLU A 48 22.08 6.82 7.81
C GLU A 48 20.72 7.01 8.49
N ILE A 49 19.62 7.00 7.73
CA ILE A 49 18.27 7.13 8.29
C ILE A 49 17.93 5.96 9.21
N VAL A 50 18.29 4.71 8.85
CA VAL A 50 18.07 3.56 9.75
C VAL A 50 18.86 3.73 11.04
N ALA A 51 20.13 4.11 10.95
CA ALA A 51 20.98 4.36 12.12
C ALA A 51 20.41 5.47 13.01
N VAL A 52 19.90 6.54 12.42
CA VAL A 52 19.23 7.64 13.13
C VAL A 52 17.95 7.16 13.83
N LEU A 53 17.14 6.33 13.17
CA LEU A 53 15.90 5.79 13.75
C LEU A 53 16.17 4.86 14.93
N VAL A 54 17.19 4.00 14.84
CA VAL A 54 17.63 3.15 15.97
C VAL A 54 18.18 4.01 17.09
N LYS A 55 19.11 4.93 16.79
CA LYS A 55 19.75 5.81 17.78
C LYS A 55 18.75 6.69 18.53
N ARG A 56 17.70 7.16 17.84
CA ARG A 56 16.67 8.02 18.42
C ARG A 56 15.51 7.23 19.04
N GLY A 57 15.55 5.90 19.02
CA GLY A 57 14.58 5.02 19.69
C GLY A 57 13.23 4.92 18.98
N TRP A 58 13.19 5.08 17.66
CA TRP A 58 12.01 4.83 16.81
C TRP A 58 11.91 3.36 16.39
N LEU A 59 13.06 2.72 16.22
CA LEU A 59 13.21 1.29 15.96
C LEU A 59 13.91 0.64 17.14
N THR A 60 13.39 -0.51 17.57
CA THR A 60 13.98 -1.36 18.60
C THR A 60 14.56 -2.60 17.93
N GLU A 61 15.84 -2.86 18.18
CA GLU A 61 16.54 -4.06 17.71
C GLU A 61 16.36 -5.20 18.73
N SER A 62 15.77 -6.32 18.30
CA SER A 62 15.62 -7.54 19.08
C SER A 62 15.98 -8.74 18.21
N GLU A 63 16.91 -9.59 18.66
CA GLU A 63 17.34 -10.82 17.95
C GLU A 63 17.68 -10.60 16.46
N SER A 64 18.49 -9.57 16.17
CA SER A 64 18.89 -9.18 14.80
C SER A 64 17.73 -8.74 13.90
N LYS A 65 16.58 -8.41 14.48
CA LYS A 65 15.41 -7.86 13.80
C LYS A 65 15.03 -6.51 14.38
N LEU A 66 14.81 -5.55 13.50
CA LEU A 66 14.25 -4.25 13.79
C LEU A 66 12.73 -4.33 13.81
N SER A 67 12.16 -3.79 14.87
CA SER A 67 10.72 -3.64 15.06
C SER A 67 10.41 -2.17 15.41
N PRO A 68 9.26 -1.64 14.99
CA PRO A 68 8.83 -0.31 15.45
C PRO A 68 8.68 -0.35 16.97
N SER A 69 9.06 0.73 17.65
CA SER A 69 8.89 0.81 19.10
C SER A 69 7.42 0.61 19.48
N SER A 70 7.16 -0.14 20.57
CA SER A 70 5.83 -0.57 21.00
C SER A 70 4.83 0.57 21.30
N ASN A 71 5.32 1.80 21.45
CA ASN A 71 4.51 3.00 21.66
C ASN A 71 4.09 3.68 20.35
N LEU A 72 4.56 3.20 19.20
CA LEU A 72 4.34 3.80 17.90
C LEU A 72 3.13 3.15 17.21
N VAL A 73 2.10 3.97 16.96
CA VAL A 73 0.97 3.55 16.12
C VAL A 73 1.30 3.86 14.67
N LEU A 74 1.54 2.82 13.87
CA LEU A 74 1.75 2.95 12.42
C LEU A 74 0.44 3.39 11.76
N SER A 75 0.53 4.34 10.84
CA SER A 75 -0.63 4.86 10.11
C SER A 75 -0.36 4.87 8.62
N ARG A 76 -1.41 4.68 7.83
CA ARG A 76 -1.31 4.70 6.38
C ARG A 76 -1.11 6.14 5.89
N PRO A 77 -0.10 6.40 5.03
CA PRO A 77 0.09 7.72 4.42
C PRO A 77 -1.07 8.12 3.49
N PRO A 78 -1.27 9.43 3.27
CA PRO A 78 -2.13 9.89 2.18
C PRO A 78 -1.52 9.54 0.81
N LEU A 79 -2.37 9.48 -0.21
CA LEU A 79 -1.93 9.16 -1.57
C LEU A 79 -0.91 10.20 -2.07
N GLY A 80 0.18 9.72 -2.67
CA GLY A 80 1.25 10.58 -3.20
C GLY A 80 2.23 11.10 -2.15
N TRP A 81 2.09 10.72 -0.88
CA TRP A 81 3.07 11.04 0.15
C TRP A 81 4.44 10.43 -0.17
N ARG A 82 5.50 11.18 0.10
CA ARG A 82 6.90 10.74 0.05
C ARG A 82 7.67 11.33 1.22
N PRO A 83 8.65 10.60 1.77
CA PRO A 83 9.47 11.13 2.85
C PRO A 83 10.36 12.26 2.35
N THR A 84 10.65 13.21 3.25
CA THR A 84 11.65 14.24 2.99
C THR A 84 12.94 13.87 3.73
N PRO A 85 14.06 13.59 3.03
CA PRO A 85 15.30 13.10 3.66
C PRO A 85 15.81 14.02 4.78
N ARG A 86 15.75 15.35 4.57
CA ARG A 86 16.18 16.34 5.58
C ARG A 86 15.39 16.25 6.89
N ARG A 87 14.07 16.03 6.80
CA ARG A 87 13.21 15.81 7.98
C ARG A 87 13.52 14.48 8.66
N LEU A 88 13.89 13.48 7.84
CA LEU A 88 14.49 12.18 8.18
C LEU A 88 15.67 12.27 9.16
N LEU A 89 16.64 13.10 8.79
CA LEU A 89 17.91 13.24 9.50
C LEU A 89 17.78 14.13 10.75
N GLU A 90 16.88 15.11 10.69
CA GLU A 90 16.58 16.07 11.76
C GLU A 90 15.50 15.60 12.75
N LEU A 91 15.17 14.30 12.79
CA LEU A 91 14.12 13.77 13.67
C LEU A 91 14.37 14.12 15.15
N PRO A 92 13.40 14.53 15.97
CA PRO A 92 13.62 14.62 17.42
C PRO A 92 13.85 13.22 18.03
N GLN A 93 14.47 13.17 19.22
CA GLN A 93 14.54 11.92 20.00
C GLN A 93 13.12 11.45 20.33
N PHE A 94 12.84 10.16 20.15
CA PHE A 94 11.56 9.59 20.53
C PHE A 94 11.46 9.60 22.06
N GLN A 95 10.63 10.49 22.62
CA GLN A 95 10.38 10.46 24.06
C GLN A 95 9.49 9.27 24.37
N GLN A 96 10.11 8.19 24.83
CA GLN A 96 9.41 7.18 25.59
C GLN A 96 8.86 7.85 26.85
N MET A 97 7.54 8.00 26.94
CA MET A 97 6.90 8.31 28.20
C MET A 97 7.26 7.19 29.17
N PRO A 98 7.74 7.47 30.39
CA PRO A 98 8.21 6.43 31.29
C PRO A 98 7.08 5.44 31.59
N PRO A 99 7.35 4.12 31.58
CA PRO A 99 6.34 3.13 31.87
C PRO A 99 6.00 3.20 33.36
N THR A 100 4.80 3.69 33.68
CA THR A 100 4.17 3.40 34.96
C THR A 100 3.81 1.91 34.97
N GLN A 101 4.70 1.08 35.52
CA GLN A 101 4.33 -0.20 36.12
C GLN A 101 3.31 0.07 37.24
N PRO A 102 2.28 -0.79 37.48
CA PRO A 102 2.56 -2.15 37.95
C PRO A 102 1.57 -3.27 37.56
N ALA A 103 2.11 -4.48 37.70
CA ALA A 103 1.48 -5.68 38.27
C ALA A 103 0.62 -6.62 37.39
N SER A 104 1.18 -7.82 37.22
CA SER A 104 0.56 -9.14 37.41
C SER A 104 -0.29 -9.75 36.29
N VAL A 105 0.30 -10.79 35.69
CA VAL A 105 -0.38 -11.89 34.98
C VAL A 105 -1.44 -12.53 35.89
N PRO A 106 -2.53 -13.09 35.34
CA PRO A 106 -2.49 -14.54 35.14
C PRO A 106 -3.06 -15.04 33.80
N GLU A 107 -2.38 -16.07 33.34
CA GLU A 107 -2.73 -17.11 32.38
C GLU A 107 -4.09 -17.77 32.69
N VAL A 108 -4.95 -18.03 31.67
CA VAL A 108 -5.63 -19.34 31.46
C VAL A 108 -6.03 -19.48 29.98
N ALA A 109 -5.82 -20.69 29.48
CA ALA A 109 -5.85 -21.20 28.12
C ALA A 109 -7.24 -21.46 27.45
N LYS A 110 -7.12 -21.80 26.15
CA LYS A 110 -7.83 -22.85 25.38
C LYS A 110 -9.14 -22.52 24.64
N ALA A 111 -9.09 -22.63 23.31
CA ALA A 111 -10.00 -23.39 22.42
C ALA A 111 -9.53 -23.18 20.96
N VAL A 112 -8.73 -24.08 20.38
CA VAL A 112 -9.11 -25.22 19.52
C VAL A 112 -10.03 -24.84 18.34
N ALA A 113 -9.38 -24.85 17.16
CA ALA A 113 -9.84 -25.26 15.82
C ALA A 113 -11.31 -25.09 15.43
N GLU A 114 -11.53 -24.39 14.31
CA GLU A 114 -12.49 -24.85 13.30
C GLU A 114 -12.13 -24.31 11.91
N SER A 115 -11.95 -25.26 10.99
CA SER A 115 -11.68 -25.09 9.57
C SER A 115 -12.97 -25.00 8.77
N LYS A 116 -13.14 -23.97 7.93
CA LYS A 116 -13.99 -23.97 6.71
C LYS A 116 -13.91 -22.63 5.94
N PRO A 117 -14.38 -22.56 4.67
CA PRO A 117 -13.84 -23.14 3.44
C PRO A 117 -13.52 -22.05 2.40
N MET A 118 -13.02 -22.47 1.23
CA MET A 118 -12.76 -21.63 0.04
C MET A 118 -13.91 -20.64 -0.26
N PRO A 119 -13.64 -19.36 -0.62
CA PRO A 119 -14.70 -18.44 -1.01
C PRO A 119 -15.19 -18.79 -2.43
N LYS A 120 -16.43 -19.27 -2.50
CA LYS A 120 -17.23 -19.26 -3.73
C LYS A 120 -17.60 -17.81 -4.06
N VAL A 121 -17.59 -17.55 -5.37
CA VAL A 121 -18.05 -16.36 -6.09
C VAL A 121 -19.11 -15.58 -5.31
N SER A 122 -18.76 -14.37 -4.90
CA SER A 122 -19.72 -13.34 -4.52
C SER A 122 -19.47 -12.13 -5.40
N ASP A 123 -20.55 -11.62 -5.98
CA ASP A 123 -20.59 -10.42 -6.80
C ASP A 123 -19.99 -9.22 -6.06
N PRO A 124 -19.43 -8.23 -6.78
CA PRO A 124 -18.75 -7.10 -6.15
C PRO A 124 -19.76 -6.33 -5.28
N THR A 125 -19.44 -6.21 -4.00
CA THR A 125 -20.10 -5.31 -3.05
C THR A 125 -20.21 -3.91 -3.68
N PRO A 126 -21.40 -3.30 -3.75
CA PRO A 126 -21.53 -1.92 -4.20
C PRO A 126 -20.74 -1.03 -3.24
N SER A 127 -19.68 -0.41 -3.75
CA SER A 127 -18.93 0.59 -3.00
C SER A 127 -19.87 1.76 -2.73
N ALA A 128 -20.02 2.17 -1.48
CA ALA A 128 -20.82 3.33 -1.05
C ALA A 128 -20.14 4.67 -1.37
N LEU A 129 -19.40 4.73 -2.49
CA LEU A 129 -18.78 5.94 -3.01
C LEU A 129 -19.71 6.57 -4.04
N PRO A 130 -19.70 7.91 -4.19
CA PRO A 130 -20.41 8.57 -5.29
C PRO A 130 -20.01 7.93 -6.63
N PRO A 131 -20.96 7.75 -7.57
CA PRO A 131 -20.64 7.17 -8.88
C PRO A 131 -19.55 8.01 -9.54
N ASP A 132 -18.47 7.34 -9.93
CA ASP A 132 -17.36 7.99 -10.63
C ASP A 132 -17.88 8.54 -11.97
N ARG A 133 -17.53 9.79 -12.32
CA ARG A 133 -17.97 10.43 -13.57
C ARG A 133 -17.66 9.55 -14.78
N ALA A 134 -16.56 8.81 -14.73
CA ALA A 134 -16.13 7.90 -15.79
C ALA A 134 -16.96 6.61 -15.89
N GLU A 135 -17.86 6.28 -14.96
CA GLU A 135 -18.74 5.10 -15.06
C GLU A 135 -19.70 5.18 -16.25
N GLY A 136 -20.11 6.38 -16.64
CA GLY A 136 -20.94 6.60 -17.83
C GLY A 136 -20.25 6.20 -19.14
N SER A 137 -18.93 6.23 -19.18
CA SER A 137 -18.14 5.88 -20.37
C SER A 137 -17.99 4.37 -20.61
N ILE A 138 -18.36 3.53 -19.64
CA ILE A 138 -18.12 2.07 -19.68
C ILE A 138 -18.73 1.41 -20.94
N PRO A 139 -20.00 1.66 -21.33
CA PRO A 139 -20.57 1.05 -22.53
C PRO A 139 -19.85 1.49 -23.81
N GLN A 140 -19.46 2.77 -23.90
CA GLN A 140 -18.74 3.33 -25.03
C GLN A 140 -17.32 2.74 -25.15
N LEU A 141 -16.62 2.59 -24.02
CA LEU A 141 -15.31 1.95 -23.96
C LEU A 141 -15.37 0.49 -24.41
N ILE A 142 -16.37 -0.27 -23.96
CA ILE A 142 -16.53 -1.68 -24.38
C ILE A 142 -16.72 -1.77 -25.89
N GLY A 143 -17.61 -0.96 -26.47
CA GLY A 143 -17.85 -0.93 -27.92
C GLY A 143 -16.60 -0.51 -28.70
N MET A 144 -15.95 0.59 -28.29
CA MET A 144 -14.75 1.08 -28.96
C MET A 144 -13.61 0.05 -28.94
N ILE A 145 -13.37 -0.63 -27.82
CA ILE A 145 -12.34 -1.65 -27.71
C ILE A 145 -12.71 -2.87 -28.57
N ALA A 146 -13.97 -3.30 -28.55
CA ALA A 146 -14.44 -4.41 -29.37
C ALA A 146 -14.22 -4.14 -30.87
N ASP A 147 -14.63 -2.95 -31.33
CA ASP A 147 -14.54 -2.54 -32.73
C ASP A 147 -13.07 -2.40 -33.20
N LYS A 148 -12.23 -1.73 -32.41
CA LYS A 148 -10.82 -1.50 -32.78
C LYS A 148 -9.91 -2.71 -32.57
N SER A 149 -10.27 -3.63 -31.66
CA SER A 149 -9.45 -4.81 -31.34
C SER A 149 -9.96 -6.10 -32.01
N ALA A 150 -11.05 -6.03 -32.77
CA ALA A 150 -11.75 -7.18 -33.34
C ALA A 150 -12.09 -8.25 -32.27
N LEU A 151 -12.48 -7.81 -31.06
CA LEU A 151 -12.85 -8.67 -29.95
C LEU A 151 -14.37 -8.59 -29.70
N GLU A 152 -15.00 -9.69 -29.28
CA GLU A 152 -16.39 -9.64 -28.81
C GLU A 152 -16.46 -8.83 -27.49
N ASN A 153 -17.54 -8.07 -27.28
CA ASN A 153 -17.81 -7.34 -26.03
C ASN A 153 -17.64 -8.21 -24.77
N LYS A 154 -18.05 -9.48 -24.82
CA LYS A 154 -17.88 -10.44 -23.72
C LYS A 154 -16.42 -10.72 -23.41
N GLU A 155 -15.58 -10.82 -24.43
CA GLU A 155 -14.15 -11.04 -24.29
C GLU A 155 -13.44 -9.80 -23.72
N VAL A 156 -13.84 -8.60 -24.15
CA VAL A 156 -13.38 -7.33 -23.56
C VAL A 156 -13.72 -7.26 -22.07
N MET A 157 -14.98 -7.53 -21.71
CA MET A 157 -15.42 -7.57 -20.30
C MET A 157 -14.66 -8.64 -19.51
N ARG A 158 -14.45 -9.83 -20.08
CA ARG A 158 -13.71 -10.92 -19.42
C ARG A 158 -12.26 -10.51 -19.13
N ARG A 159 -11.60 -9.84 -20.08
CA ARG A 159 -10.23 -9.33 -19.92
C ARG A 159 -10.16 -8.23 -18.86
N ALA A 160 -11.08 -7.26 -18.92
CA ALA A 160 -11.16 -6.19 -17.92
C ALA A 160 -11.41 -6.76 -16.52
N GLN A 161 -12.29 -7.74 -16.37
CA GLN A 161 -12.55 -8.39 -15.09
C GLN A 161 -11.32 -9.15 -14.56
N ARG A 162 -10.54 -9.80 -15.44
CA ARG A 162 -9.26 -10.41 -15.04
C ARG A 162 -8.25 -9.36 -14.56
N LYS A 163 -8.16 -8.22 -15.23
CA LYS A 163 -7.32 -7.08 -14.79
C LYS A 163 -7.73 -6.59 -13.41
N ARG A 164 -9.03 -6.39 -13.18
CA ARG A 164 -9.57 -5.96 -11.90
C ARG A 164 -9.20 -6.94 -10.77
N ARG A 165 -9.31 -8.24 -11.02
CA ARG A 165 -8.93 -9.27 -10.03
C ARG A 165 -7.43 -9.30 -9.72
N ALA A 166 -6.58 -9.08 -10.73
CA ALA A 166 -5.12 -9.11 -10.57
C ALA A 166 -4.56 -7.86 -9.89
N LEU A 167 -5.18 -6.69 -10.14
CA LEU A 167 -4.70 -5.40 -9.65
C LEU A 167 -5.35 -4.95 -8.33
N GLY A 168 -6.39 -5.65 -7.87
CA GLY A 168 -7.08 -5.33 -6.62
C GLY A 168 -8.12 -4.21 -6.80
N PRO A 169 -8.03 -3.09 -6.06
CA PRO A 169 -9.04 -2.03 -6.07
C PRO A 169 -8.89 -1.11 -7.31
N VAL A 170 -9.39 -1.57 -8.46
CA VAL A 170 -9.42 -0.79 -9.71
C VAL A 170 -10.85 -0.67 -10.24
N THR A 171 -11.23 0.51 -10.71
CA THR A 171 -12.54 0.77 -11.32
C THR A 171 -12.68 0.05 -12.67
N LEU A 172 -13.90 -0.26 -13.09
CA LEU A 172 -14.12 -1.00 -14.34
C LEU A 172 -13.62 -0.24 -15.57
N TRP A 173 -13.86 1.08 -15.64
CA TRP A 173 -13.38 1.92 -16.74
C TRP A 173 -11.84 1.96 -16.82
N MET A 174 -11.15 1.99 -15.67
CA MET A 174 -9.69 1.95 -15.63
C MET A 174 -9.16 0.59 -16.09
N ALA A 175 -9.82 -0.51 -15.70
CA ALA A 175 -9.50 -1.84 -16.20
C ALA A 175 -9.73 -1.96 -17.71
N LEU A 176 -10.75 -1.30 -18.26
CA LEU A 176 -11.01 -1.22 -19.71
C LEU A 176 -9.94 -0.41 -20.43
N ALA A 177 -9.50 0.72 -19.87
CA ALA A 177 -8.41 1.54 -20.44
C ALA A 177 -7.09 0.75 -20.51
N LEU A 178 -6.80 -0.07 -19.49
CA LEU A 178 -5.65 -0.99 -19.52
C LEU A 178 -5.78 -2.05 -20.62
N VAL A 179 -6.98 -2.61 -20.83
CA VAL A 179 -7.23 -3.55 -21.93
C VAL A 179 -7.05 -2.87 -23.29
N ALA A 180 -7.55 -1.64 -23.46
CA ALA A 180 -7.39 -0.86 -24.68
C ALA A 180 -5.91 -0.66 -25.02
N LYS A 181 -5.11 -0.26 -24.02
CA LYS A 181 -3.65 -0.11 -24.16
C LYS A 181 -2.97 -1.41 -24.61
N GLU A 182 -3.39 -2.55 -24.06
CA GLU A 182 -2.84 -3.87 -24.42
C GLU A 182 -3.24 -4.34 -25.82
N GLN A 183 -4.37 -3.90 -26.34
CA GLN A 183 -4.77 -4.16 -27.72
C GLN A 183 -4.15 -3.15 -28.71
N GLY A 184 -3.33 -2.22 -28.23
CA GLY A 184 -2.64 -1.24 -29.07
C GLY A 184 -3.52 -0.09 -29.56
N LEU A 185 -4.62 0.22 -28.86
CA LEU A 185 -5.44 1.40 -29.17
C LEU A 185 -4.69 2.70 -28.81
N ASP A 186 -5.00 3.77 -29.56
CA ASP A 186 -4.55 5.12 -29.21
C ASP A 186 -5.18 5.56 -27.87
N MET A 187 -4.34 5.91 -26.91
CA MET A 187 -4.80 6.33 -25.59
C MET A 187 -5.46 7.70 -25.61
N HIS A 188 -5.19 8.55 -26.60
CA HIS A 188 -5.91 9.82 -26.75
C HIS A 188 -7.40 9.59 -26.99
N ASP A 189 -7.73 8.65 -27.89
CA ASP A 189 -9.11 8.26 -28.18
C ASP A 189 -9.81 7.67 -26.94
N VAL A 190 -9.08 6.87 -26.15
CA VAL A 190 -9.59 6.27 -24.91
C VAL A 190 -9.86 7.34 -23.85
N THR A 191 -8.96 8.32 -23.69
CA THR A 191 -9.16 9.43 -22.75
C THR A 191 -10.32 10.32 -23.17
N THR A 192 -10.45 10.64 -24.46
CA THR A 192 -11.61 11.38 -24.98
C THR A 192 -12.93 10.64 -24.72
N ALA A 193 -12.94 9.31 -24.84
CA ALA A 193 -14.12 8.51 -24.52
C ALA A 193 -14.48 8.48 -23.02
N ILE A 194 -13.48 8.63 -22.14
CA ILE A 194 -13.68 8.67 -20.68
C ILE A 194 -14.24 10.03 -20.23
N GLU A 195 -13.86 11.11 -20.92
CA GLU A 195 -14.25 12.49 -20.58
C GLU A 195 -15.60 12.93 -21.19
N ALA A 196 -16.06 12.21 -22.22
CA ALA A 196 -17.34 12.41 -22.91
C ALA A 196 -18.55 12.21 -22.00
#